data_AF-A0A7Y3ML56-F1
#
_entry.id   AF-A0A7Y3ML56-F1
#
_cell.length_a   1.000
_cell.length_b   1.000
_cell.length_c   1.000
_cell.angle_alpha   90.00
_cell.angle_beta   90.00
_cell.angle_gamma   90.00
#
_symmetry.space_group_name_H-M   'P 1'
#
loop_
_entity.id
_entity.type
_entity.pdbx_description
1 polymer ?
#
loop_
_entity_poly.entity_id
_entity_poly.type
_entity_poly.pdbx_seq_one_letter_code
_entity_poly.pdbx_strand_id
1 'polypeptide(L)'
;MGRLIIFLILIFFSGTVLAQNEANIWYFGDNAGVDFNGGAPSVLLNGALSTGEGCATISDNTGSVLFYTDGITAYNANHATLANGTGLLGNSSSTQSAIIVKQPGVNTIYYLFTVDNNVGPNGLCYSEVDMSLNGGLGGINANKNILIAGNT
;
A
#
# COMPACT_ATOMS: atom_id res chain seq x y z
N MET A 1 31.34 16.42 33.06
CA MET A 1 30.01 16.16 33.65
C MET A 1 28.86 16.49 32.69
N GLY A 2 28.79 17.69 32.10
CA GLY A 2 27.67 18.09 31.21
C GLY A 2 27.45 17.21 29.96
N ARG A 3 28.53 16.68 29.35
CA ARG A 3 28.43 15.76 28.20
C ARG A 3 27.73 14.44 28.51
N LEU A 4 27.92 13.91 29.73
CA LEU A 4 27.29 12.66 30.17
C LEU A 4 25.79 12.85 30.44
N ILE A 5 25.42 14.01 30.99
CA ILE A 5 24.02 14.37 31.24
C ILE A 5 23.25 14.51 29.92
N ILE A 6 23.84 15.16 28.90
CA ILE A 6 23.23 15.28 27.56
C ILE A 6 23.02 13.89 26.93
N PHE A 7 24.00 12.99 27.07
CA PHE A 7 23.91 11.64 26.52
C PHE A 7 22.79 10.81 27.19
N LEU A 8 22.65 10.92 28.52
CA LEU A 8 21.58 10.26 29.26
C LEU A 8 20.19 10.83 28.95
N ILE A 9 20.08 12.13 28.68
CA ILE A 9 18.83 12.77 28.22
C ILE A 9 18.41 12.25 26.84
N LEU A 10 19.35 12.05 25.92
CA LEU A 10 19.06 11.52 24.59
C LEU A 10 18.58 10.06 24.62
N ILE A 11 19.10 9.24 25.55
CA ILE A 11 18.64 7.86 25.76
C ILE A 11 17.23 7.82 26.38
N PHE A 12 16.89 8.78 27.25
CA PHE A 12 15.52 8.86 27.81
C PHE A 12 14.47 9.35 26.80
N PHE A 13 14.90 10.01 25.72
CA PHE A 13 14.02 10.48 24.64
C PHE A 13 13.93 9.52 23.44
N SER A 14 14.64 8.40 23.44
CA SER A 14 14.43 7.34 22.44
C SER A 14 13.15 6.56 22.78
N GLY A 15 12.00 7.18 22.56
CA GLY A 15 10.72 6.50 22.56
C GLY A 15 10.66 5.48 21.43
N THR A 16 9.93 4.39 21.65
CA THR A 16 9.61 3.42 20.60
C THR A 16 8.81 4.12 19.50
N VAL A 17 9.40 4.31 18.34
CA VAL A 17 8.70 4.87 17.17
C VAL A 17 7.76 3.78 16.63
N LEU A 18 6.45 4.04 16.66
CA LEU A 18 5.40 3.11 16.18
C LEU A 18 5.18 3.22 14.66
N ALA A 19 6.25 3.13 13.86
CA ALA A 19 6.18 3.23 12.39
C ALA A 19 6.14 1.87 11.70
N GLN A 20 5.67 0.82 12.38
CA GLN A 20 5.94 -0.57 11.99
C GLN A 20 4.70 -1.28 11.42
N ASN A 21 3.50 -0.74 11.65
CA ASN A 21 2.28 -1.51 11.46
C ASN A 21 1.68 -1.38 10.06
N GLU A 22 2.04 -0.34 9.32
CA GLU A 22 1.53 -0.07 7.97
C GLU A 22 1.90 -1.17 6.96
N ALA A 23 2.89 -2.01 7.28
CA ALA A 23 3.33 -3.15 6.46
C ALA A 23 3.02 -4.52 7.10
N ASN A 24 2.18 -4.60 8.14
CA ASN A 24 1.92 -5.83 8.88
C ASN A 24 0.97 -6.82 8.19
N ILE A 25 0.19 -6.37 7.20
CA ILE A 25 -0.73 -7.24 6.45
C ILE A 25 -0.25 -7.35 5.03
N TRP A 26 -0.06 -8.57 4.55
CA TRP A 26 0.33 -8.85 3.18
C TRP A 26 -0.79 -9.65 2.51
N TYR A 27 -1.33 -9.16 1.40
CA TYR A 27 -2.18 -9.92 0.48
C TYR A 27 -1.45 -10.13 -0.84
N PHE A 28 -1.39 -11.39 -1.31
CA PHE A 28 -0.61 -11.79 -2.48
C PHE A 28 -1.11 -13.10 -3.08
N GLY A 29 -0.62 -13.44 -4.27
CA GLY A 29 -0.87 -14.74 -4.90
C GLY A 29 -2.35 -14.99 -5.16
N ASP A 30 -2.80 -16.21 -4.87
CA ASP A 30 -4.18 -16.66 -5.07
C ASP A 30 -4.96 -16.60 -3.76
N ASN A 31 -5.65 -15.47 -3.54
CA ASN A 31 -6.53 -15.23 -2.38
C ASN A 31 -5.83 -15.37 -1.00
N ALA A 32 -4.50 -15.36 -0.97
CA ALA A 32 -3.71 -15.60 0.21
C ALA A 32 -3.31 -14.29 0.91
N GLY A 33 -3.02 -14.40 2.20
CA GLY A 33 -2.37 -13.34 2.94
C GLY A 33 -1.72 -13.81 4.24
N VAL A 34 -0.95 -12.91 4.84
CA VAL A 34 -0.24 -13.11 6.09
C VAL A 34 -0.39 -11.87 6.97
N ASP A 35 -0.68 -12.07 8.24
CA ASP A 35 -0.77 -11.04 9.28
C ASP A 35 0.39 -11.18 10.29
N PHE A 36 1.16 -10.11 10.45
CA PHE A 36 2.31 -10.01 11.34
C PHE A 36 2.04 -9.24 12.66
N ASN A 37 0.81 -8.77 12.90
CA ASN A 37 0.45 -7.96 14.07
C ASN A 37 0.72 -8.65 15.42
N GLY A 38 0.59 -9.99 15.48
CA GLY A 38 0.75 -10.79 16.69
C GLY A 38 2.20 -11.17 17.06
N GLY A 39 3.19 -10.69 16.32
CA GLY A 39 4.61 -11.04 16.49
C GLY A 39 5.00 -12.40 15.88
N ALA A 40 4.09 -13.38 15.87
CA ALA A 40 4.17 -14.57 15.01
C ALA A 40 3.28 -14.39 13.77
N PRO A 41 3.73 -14.78 12.56
CA PRO A 41 2.91 -14.70 11.36
C PRO A 41 1.68 -15.60 11.46
N SER A 42 0.52 -15.08 11.06
CA SER A 42 -0.73 -15.83 10.97
C SER A 42 -1.30 -15.77 9.56
N VAL A 43 -2.00 -16.83 9.13
CA VAL A 43 -2.49 -16.98 7.76
C VAL A 43 -3.84 -16.28 7.59
N LEU A 44 -3.99 -15.55 6.49
CA LEU A 44 -5.25 -14.97 6.02
C LEU A 44 -5.67 -15.68 4.73
N LEU A 45 -6.94 -16.09 4.65
CA LEU A 45 -7.52 -16.81 3.50
C LEU A 45 -8.66 -16.03 2.84
N ASN A 46 -8.75 -14.74 3.13
CA ASN A 46 -9.83 -13.84 2.70
C ASN A 46 -9.38 -12.83 1.64
N GLY A 47 -8.18 -12.98 1.06
CA GLY A 47 -7.70 -12.08 0.01
C GLY A 47 -8.59 -12.14 -1.23
N ALA A 48 -8.79 -11.00 -1.89
CA ALA A 48 -9.64 -10.92 -3.09
C ALA A 48 -8.86 -10.96 -4.42
N LEU A 49 -7.56 -10.66 -4.39
CA LEU A 49 -6.75 -10.70 -5.61
C LEU A 49 -6.34 -12.14 -5.94
N SER A 50 -6.10 -12.39 -7.23
CA SER A 50 -5.48 -13.60 -7.76
C SER A 50 -4.49 -13.16 -8.84
N THR A 51 -3.21 -13.26 -8.54
CA THR A 51 -2.13 -12.87 -9.45
C THR A 51 -0.92 -13.77 -9.27
N GLY A 52 -0.20 -14.04 -10.36
CA GLY A 52 1.04 -14.82 -10.32
C GLY A 52 2.24 -14.02 -9.78
N GLU A 53 2.22 -12.70 -9.97
CA GLU A 53 3.26 -11.78 -9.51
C GLU A 53 2.69 -10.36 -9.30
N GLY A 54 3.47 -9.50 -8.65
CA GLY A 54 3.13 -8.08 -8.50
C GLY A 54 1.89 -7.82 -7.63
N CYS A 55 2.11 -7.37 -6.40
CA CYS A 55 1.02 -6.92 -5.54
C CYS A 55 1.54 -5.89 -4.53
N ALA A 56 0.63 -5.06 -4.01
CA ALA A 56 0.92 -4.14 -2.92
C ALA A 56 -0.24 -4.14 -1.92
N THR A 57 0.08 -4.07 -0.64
CA THR A 57 -0.89 -3.92 0.47
C THR A 57 -0.44 -2.78 1.36
N ILE A 58 -1.38 -2.02 1.91
CA ILE A 58 -1.09 -1.00 2.93
C ILE A 58 -2.07 -1.13 4.09
N SER A 59 -1.55 -1.05 5.31
CA SER A 59 -2.31 -0.98 6.55
C SER A 59 -2.24 0.40 7.18
N ASP A 60 -3.13 0.66 8.14
CA ASP A 60 -3.04 1.82 9.01
C ASP A 60 -2.01 1.63 10.13
N ASN A 61 -1.86 2.66 10.97
CA ASN A 61 -0.93 2.66 12.09
C ASN A 61 -1.30 1.66 13.21
N THR A 62 -2.50 1.07 13.16
CA THR A 62 -2.94 0.01 14.08
C THR A 62 -2.72 -1.38 13.50
N GLY A 63 -2.30 -1.48 12.24
CA GLY A 63 -2.08 -2.73 11.53
C GLY A 63 -3.32 -3.29 10.85
N SER A 64 -4.39 -2.49 10.74
CA SER A 64 -5.60 -2.86 10.00
C SER A 64 -5.42 -2.53 8.52
N VAL A 65 -5.79 -3.44 7.62
CA VAL A 65 -5.67 -3.21 6.17
C VAL A 65 -6.53 -2.02 5.74
N LEU A 66 -5.99 -1.15 4.89
CA LEU A 66 -6.74 -0.08 4.25
C LEU A 66 -7.19 -0.50 2.85
N PHE A 67 -6.22 -0.91 2.02
CA PHE A 67 -6.46 -1.45 0.68
C PHE A 67 -5.24 -2.23 0.17
N TYR A 68 -5.46 -3.00 -0.89
CA TYR A 68 -4.43 -3.77 -1.58
C TYR A 68 -4.77 -3.92 -3.06
N THR A 69 -3.80 -4.30 -3.89
CA THR A 69 -3.94 -4.33 -5.34
C THR A 69 -2.95 -5.28 -5.99
N ASP A 70 -3.31 -5.78 -7.17
CA ASP A 70 -2.43 -6.45 -8.13
C ASP A 70 -1.86 -5.48 -9.19
N GLY A 71 -2.13 -4.18 -9.08
CA GLY A 71 -1.75 -3.14 -10.04
C GLY A 71 -2.76 -2.90 -11.17
N ILE A 72 -3.79 -3.73 -11.32
CA ILE A 72 -4.89 -3.59 -12.31
C ILE A 72 -6.21 -3.28 -11.60
N THR A 73 -6.44 -3.92 -10.46
CA THR A 73 -7.60 -3.74 -9.58
C THR A 73 -7.15 -3.52 -8.14
N ALA A 74 -7.71 -2.51 -7.49
CA ALA A 74 -7.57 -2.26 -6.06
C ALA A 74 -8.80 -2.75 -5.29
N TYR A 75 -8.58 -3.28 -4.10
CA TYR A 75 -9.57 -3.83 -3.18
C TYR A 75 -9.46 -3.12 -1.83
N ASN A 76 -10.58 -2.81 -1.21
CA ASN A 76 -10.64 -2.15 0.09
C ASN A 76 -10.53 -3.14 1.26
N ALA A 77 -10.59 -2.61 2.48
CA ALA A 77 -10.54 -3.39 3.72
C ALA A 77 -11.62 -4.47 3.87
N ASN A 78 -12.74 -4.36 3.14
CA ASN A 78 -13.81 -5.36 3.14
C ASN A 78 -13.62 -6.42 2.04
N HIS A 79 -12.46 -6.46 1.38
CA HIS A 79 -12.16 -7.35 0.24
C HIS A 79 -13.06 -7.14 -0.97
N ALA A 80 -13.77 -6.01 -1.02
CA ALA A 80 -14.53 -5.57 -2.18
C ALA A 80 -13.67 -4.65 -3.04
N THR A 81 -13.99 -4.55 -4.33
CA THR A 81 -13.34 -3.59 -5.22
C THR A 81 -13.42 -2.18 -4.63
N LEU A 82 -12.26 -1.51 -4.55
CA LEU A 82 -12.14 -0.12 -4.11
C LEU A 82 -12.94 0.78 -5.06
N ALA A 83 -13.58 1.84 -4.56
CA ALA A 83 -14.34 2.74 -5.42
C ALA A 83 -13.44 3.35 -6.50
N ASN A 84 -13.84 3.24 -7.77
CA ASN A 84 -13.01 3.62 -8.93
C ASN A 84 -11.65 2.87 -9.02
N GLY A 85 -11.52 1.70 -8.38
CA GLY A 85 -10.28 0.95 -8.23
C GLY A 85 -9.92 -0.02 -9.38
N THR A 86 -10.75 -0.14 -10.41
CA THR A 86 -10.48 -1.01 -11.59
C THR A 86 -9.84 -0.24 -12.74
N GLY A 87 -9.22 -0.94 -13.69
CA GLY A 87 -8.66 -0.30 -14.89
C GLY A 87 -7.46 0.59 -14.58
N LEU A 88 -6.68 0.20 -13.57
CA LEU A 88 -5.34 0.74 -13.36
C LEU A 88 -4.40 0.24 -14.46
N LEU A 89 -3.35 1.00 -14.75
CA LEU A 89 -2.42 0.72 -15.85
C LEU A 89 -1.19 -0.10 -15.43
N GLY A 90 -1.31 -0.93 -14.39
CA GLY A 90 -0.33 -1.97 -14.08
C GLY A 90 -0.52 -3.20 -14.96
N ASN A 91 0.32 -4.22 -14.74
CA ASN A 91 0.26 -5.47 -15.49
C ASN A 91 0.52 -6.68 -14.59
N SER A 92 -0.22 -7.77 -14.82
CA SER A 92 -0.07 -9.03 -14.09
C SER A 92 1.26 -9.75 -14.40
N SER A 93 1.97 -9.33 -15.45
CA SER A 93 3.29 -9.84 -15.82
C SER A 93 4.44 -8.91 -15.40
N SER A 94 4.19 -8.00 -14.44
CA SER A 94 5.22 -7.14 -13.86
C SER A 94 5.59 -7.64 -12.46
N THR A 95 6.89 -7.85 -12.22
CA THR A 95 7.40 -8.35 -10.92
C THR A 95 7.07 -7.40 -9.76
N GLN A 96 6.87 -6.11 -10.03
CA GLN A 96 6.38 -5.10 -9.10
C GLN A 96 5.31 -4.23 -9.77
N SER A 97 4.15 -4.82 -10.03
CA SER A 97 3.02 -4.16 -10.72
C SER A 97 2.51 -2.90 -10.01
N ALA A 98 2.72 -2.76 -8.70
CA ALA A 98 2.30 -1.60 -7.92
C ALA A 98 3.18 -1.29 -6.70
N ILE A 99 3.19 -0.01 -6.29
CA ILE A 99 3.71 0.46 -5.00
C ILE A 99 2.71 1.46 -4.41
N ILE A 100 2.45 1.34 -3.11
CA ILE A 100 1.58 2.26 -2.37
C ILE A 100 2.44 3.13 -1.43
N VAL A 101 2.28 4.45 -1.50
CA VAL A 101 3.02 5.41 -0.68
C VAL A 101 2.05 6.40 -0.06
N LYS A 102 2.03 6.52 1.26
CA LYS A 102 1.24 7.53 1.95
C LYS A 102 1.76 8.93 1.63
N GLN A 103 0.87 9.88 1.35
CA GLN A 103 1.25 11.26 1.14
C GLN A 103 1.78 11.88 2.45
N PRO A 104 2.99 12.47 2.47
CA PRO A 104 3.51 13.12 3.66
C PRO A 104 2.60 14.26 4.14
N GLY A 105 2.30 14.27 5.44
CA GLY A 105 1.48 15.32 6.06
C GLY A 105 -0.03 15.19 5.84
N VAL A 106 -0.49 14.19 5.06
CA VAL A 106 -1.92 13.94 4.81
C VAL A 106 -2.26 12.51 5.21
N ASN A 107 -3.22 12.34 6.12
CA ASN A 107 -3.52 11.02 6.67
C ASN A 107 -4.44 10.15 5.82
N THR A 108 -5.13 10.73 4.85
CA THR A 108 -6.15 10.04 4.04
C THR A 108 -5.71 9.76 2.61
N ILE A 109 -4.63 10.38 2.13
CA ILE A 109 -4.20 10.28 0.73
C ILE A 109 -3.00 9.34 0.59
N TYR A 110 -3.11 8.43 -0.37
CA TYR A 110 -2.08 7.48 -0.74
C TYR A 110 -1.86 7.53 -2.25
N TYR A 111 -0.60 7.65 -2.66
CA TYR A 111 -0.21 7.45 -4.04
C TYR A 111 -0.12 5.96 -4.33
N LEU A 112 -0.84 5.53 -5.37
CA LEU A 112 -0.75 4.21 -5.96
C LEU A 112 0.00 4.32 -7.28
N PHE A 113 1.27 3.94 -7.27
CA PHE A 113 2.08 3.83 -8.47
C PHE A 113 1.84 2.48 -9.12
N THR A 114 1.72 2.46 -10.44
CA THR A 114 1.58 1.23 -11.23
C THR A 114 2.54 1.26 -12.41
N VAL A 115 3.05 0.09 -12.77
CA VAL A 115 3.91 -0.07 -13.95
C VAL A 115 3.38 -1.20 -14.82
N ASP A 116 3.41 -0.98 -16.13
CA ASP A 116 3.07 -2.01 -17.11
C ASP A 116 4.18 -3.08 -17.18
N ASN A 117 4.01 -4.08 -18.03
CA ASN A 117 5.08 -5.00 -18.37
C ASN A 117 6.11 -4.34 -19.32
N ASN A 118 7.28 -4.97 -19.47
CA ASN A 118 8.43 -4.44 -20.23
C ASN A 118 8.16 -4.08 -21.71
N VAL A 119 7.05 -4.52 -22.28
CA VAL A 119 6.67 -4.29 -23.68
C VAL A 119 5.30 -3.61 -23.83
N GLY A 120 4.69 -3.23 -22.71
CA GLY A 120 3.36 -2.67 -22.67
C GLY A 120 3.34 -1.22 -23.15
N PRO A 121 2.19 -0.70 -23.61
CA PRO A 121 2.08 0.68 -24.04
C PRO A 121 2.08 1.67 -22.86
N ASN A 122 1.81 1.20 -21.64
CA ASN A 122 1.70 2.05 -20.47
C ASN A 122 3.06 2.09 -19.76
N GLY A 123 3.50 3.27 -19.32
CA GLY A 123 4.73 3.40 -18.55
C GLY A 123 4.48 3.34 -17.04
N LEU A 124 5.30 4.05 -16.29
CA LEU A 124 5.04 4.34 -14.88
C LEU A 124 3.92 5.39 -14.76
N CYS A 125 2.82 5.02 -14.11
CA CYS A 125 1.71 5.90 -13.81
C CYS A 125 1.48 6.00 -12.29
N TYR A 126 0.72 7.00 -11.85
CA TYR A 126 0.16 7.04 -10.50
C TYR A 126 -1.33 7.35 -10.48
N SER A 127 -1.97 6.95 -9.39
CA SER A 127 -3.31 7.37 -9.00
C SER A 127 -3.31 7.81 -7.53
N GLU A 128 -4.26 8.64 -7.12
CA GLU A 128 -4.46 9.02 -5.72
C GLU A 128 -5.66 8.28 -5.13
N VAL A 129 -5.38 7.44 -4.13
CA VAL A 129 -6.40 6.81 -3.28
C VAL A 129 -6.69 7.73 -2.11
N ASP A 130 -7.94 8.15 -1.98
CA ASP A 130 -8.45 8.93 -0.86
C ASP A 130 -9.32 8.05 0.05
N MET A 131 -8.80 7.76 1.25
CA MET A 131 -9.46 6.94 2.26
C MET A 131 -10.65 7.63 2.93
N SER A 132 -10.87 8.93 2.71
CA SER A 132 -12.07 9.62 3.21
C SER A 132 -13.33 9.31 2.38
N LEU A 133 -13.17 8.75 1.18
CA LEU A 133 -14.27 8.41 0.29
C LEU A 133 -15.00 7.13 0.73
N ASN A 134 -16.18 6.93 0.15
CA ASN A 134 -16.98 5.70 0.31
C ASN A 134 -17.19 5.27 1.78
N GLY A 135 -17.47 6.24 2.66
CA GLY A 135 -17.70 5.97 4.08
C GLY A 135 -16.48 5.46 4.85
N GLY A 136 -15.26 5.79 4.40
CA GLY A 136 -14.01 5.32 5.01
C GLY A 136 -13.40 4.08 4.37
N LEU A 137 -14.09 3.48 3.37
CA LEU A 137 -13.55 2.35 2.60
C LEU A 137 -12.63 2.79 1.44
N GLY A 138 -12.54 4.10 1.22
CA GLY A 138 -11.66 4.71 0.24
C GLY A 138 -12.14 4.61 -1.21
N GLY A 139 -11.45 5.36 -2.07
CA GLY A 139 -11.66 5.39 -3.50
C GLY A 139 -10.54 6.12 -4.23
N ILE A 140 -10.38 5.85 -5.52
CA ILE A 140 -9.48 6.63 -6.38
C ILE A 140 -10.20 7.91 -6.80
N ASN A 141 -9.60 9.07 -6.52
CA ASN A 141 -10.15 10.37 -6.86
C ASN A 141 -9.99 10.70 -8.36
N ALA A 142 -10.08 11.98 -8.75
CA ALA A 142 -9.94 12.39 -10.15
C ALA A 142 -8.53 12.17 -10.73
N ASN A 143 -7.50 12.10 -9.88
CA ASN A 143 -6.12 11.82 -10.27
C ASN A 143 -5.94 10.31 -10.41
N LYS A 144 -6.28 9.78 -11.57
CA LYS A 144 -6.17 8.36 -11.90
C LYS A 144 -5.34 8.17 -13.16
N ASN A 145 -4.42 7.20 -13.13
CA ASN A 145 -3.58 6.80 -14.26
C ASN A 145 -2.79 7.97 -14.88
N ILE A 146 -2.28 8.87 -14.05
CA ILE A 146 -1.45 9.99 -14.50
C ILE A 146 -0.05 9.48 -14.84
N LEU A 147 0.37 9.66 -16.09
CA LEU A 147 1.68 9.23 -16.56
C LEU A 147 2.81 10.02 -15.90
N ILE A 148 3.81 9.31 -15.38
CA ILE A 148 5.06 9.87 -14.84
C ILE A 148 6.19 9.72 -15.86
N ALA A 149 6.34 8.51 -16.41
CA ALA A 149 7.37 8.19 -17.40
C ALA A 149 6.86 7.09 -18.33
N GLY A 150 7.01 7.27 -19.65
CA GLY A 150 6.69 6.22 -20.63
C GLY A 150 7.77 5.14 -20.70
N ASN A 151 7.47 4.03 -21.37
CA ASN A 151 8.48 3.03 -21.72
C ASN A 151 9.38 3.62 -22.82
N THR A 152 10.68 3.75 -22.55
CA THR A 152 11.71 4.24 -23.48
C THR A 152 12.56 3.11 -24.01
#